data_AF-A0A2N3BIK7-F1
#
_entry.id   AF-A0A2N3BIK7-F1
#
_cell.length_a   1.000
_cell.length_b   1.000
_cell.length_c   1.000
_cell.angle_alpha   90.00
_cell.angle_beta   90.00
_cell.angle_gamma   90.00
#
_symmetry.space_group_name_H-M   'P 1'
#
loop_
_entity.id
_entity.type
_entity.pdbx_description
1 polymer ?
#
loop_
_entity_poly.entity_id
_entity_poly.type
_entity_poly.pdbx_seq_one_letter_code
_entity_poly.pdbx_strand_id
1 'polypeptide(L)'
;MRSTPCRLTAPIWPSPTSGSAATSAEPALNYLPARHLGRAGSCPPPSRNSAMTTTYGHLTWEQVRDADKDRVVILNVSATEDHGPHMTLDTDTVLGMAVAEGVAAAAPNEVFVMPPVPYGFNEHHKDFPGVIWIQPETLIAFVTDITKSLAHHGFRRILLLNGTDQRTAQIRNRRHRPRGRVRGGDVSAPAPRTG
;
A
#
# COMPACT_ATOMS: atom_id res chain seq x y z
N MET A 1 8.37 30.26 44.84
CA MET A 1 7.59 30.64 43.63
C MET A 1 6.54 29.57 43.42
N ARG A 2 5.25 29.94 43.54
CA ARG A 2 4.11 29.01 43.51
C ARG A 2 3.74 28.71 42.05
N SER A 3 3.61 27.43 41.72
CA SER A 3 3.15 26.92 40.43
C SER A 3 1.62 26.99 40.36
N THR A 4 1.11 27.62 39.30
CA THR A 4 -0.31 27.61 38.95
C THR A 4 -0.58 26.37 38.08
N PRO A 5 -1.57 25.52 38.37
CA PRO A 5 -1.95 24.46 37.45
C PRO A 5 -2.88 25.01 36.37
N CYS A 6 -2.53 24.76 35.11
CA CYS A 6 -3.36 25.07 33.94
C CYS A 6 -4.55 24.09 33.91
N ARG A 7 -5.76 24.59 34.19
CA ARG A 7 -7.02 23.83 34.04
C ARG A 7 -7.36 23.72 32.56
N LEU A 8 -7.15 22.54 31.97
CA LEU A 8 -7.75 22.16 30.69
C LEU A 8 -9.24 21.84 30.91
N THR A 9 -10.11 22.64 30.33
CA THR A 9 -11.54 22.36 30.23
C THR A 9 -11.77 21.37 29.10
N ALA A 10 -12.25 20.17 29.43
CA ALA A 10 -12.70 19.18 28.46
C ALA A 10 -14.03 19.62 27.81
N PRO A 11 -14.26 19.38 26.51
CA PRO A 11 -15.57 19.60 25.91
C PRO A 11 -16.58 18.58 26.45
N ILE A 12 -17.69 19.11 26.95
CA ILE A 12 -18.86 18.36 27.42
C ILE A 12 -19.55 17.76 26.19
N TRP A 13 -19.44 16.45 26.00
CA TRP A 13 -20.32 15.69 25.11
C TRP A 13 -21.67 15.48 25.80
N PRO A 14 -22.81 15.77 25.17
CA PRO A 14 -24.11 15.43 25.73
C PRO A 14 -24.28 13.90 25.72
N SER A 15 -24.62 13.34 26.88
CA SER A 15 -25.00 11.94 27.02
C SER A 15 -26.39 11.70 26.43
N PRO A 16 -26.63 10.63 25.66
CA PRO A 16 -27.97 10.29 25.19
C PRO A 16 -28.78 9.70 26.34
N THR A 17 -29.87 10.38 26.70
CA THR A 17 -30.90 9.86 27.60
C THR A 17 -31.64 8.68 26.98
N SER A 18 -31.87 7.68 27.81
CA SER A 18 -32.59 6.44 27.52
C SER A 18 -34.06 6.64 27.17
N GLY A 19 -34.52 5.95 26.11
CA GLY A 19 -35.80 5.23 26.10
C GLY A 19 -36.95 5.85 25.30
N SER A 20 -37.22 5.30 24.12
CA SER A 20 -38.50 4.63 23.81
C SER A 20 -38.43 3.98 22.42
N ALA A 21 -38.96 2.77 22.32
CA ALA A 21 -38.90 1.89 21.16
C ALA A 21 -39.75 2.37 19.98
N ALA A 22 -39.23 2.25 18.76
CA ALA A 22 -40.03 2.12 17.54
C ALA A 22 -39.18 1.55 16.38
N THR A 23 -39.54 0.31 16.00
CA THR A 23 -39.54 -0.25 14.63
C THR A 23 -38.29 -0.16 13.76
N SER A 24 -37.75 -1.34 13.46
CA SER A 24 -36.89 -1.68 12.34
C SER A 24 -37.38 -1.09 11.01
N ALA A 25 -36.55 -0.26 10.39
CA ALA A 25 -36.67 0.11 8.98
C ALA A 25 -35.26 0.16 8.38
N GLU A 26 -34.97 -0.79 7.49
CA GLU A 26 -33.76 -0.79 6.66
C GLU A 26 -33.76 0.45 5.74
N PRO A 27 -32.61 1.11 5.52
CA PRO A 27 -32.54 2.14 4.48
C PRO A 27 -32.50 1.45 3.11
N ALA A 28 -33.65 1.48 2.42
CA ALA A 28 -33.75 1.11 1.02
C ALA A 28 -32.81 1.98 0.17
N LEU A 29 -31.77 1.35 -0.37
CA LEU A 29 -30.96 1.88 -1.48
C LEU A 29 -31.87 2.05 -2.70
N ASN A 30 -32.37 3.27 -2.91
CA ASN A 30 -33.13 3.62 -4.10
C ASN A 30 -32.23 3.57 -5.34
N TYR A 31 -32.28 2.44 -6.06
CA TYR A 31 -31.81 2.35 -7.44
C TYR A 31 -32.73 3.18 -8.33
N LEU A 32 -32.19 4.24 -8.94
CA LEU A 32 -32.85 4.96 -10.03
C LEU A 32 -32.94 4.03 -11.27
N PRO A 33 -34.07 4.03 -12.02
CA PRO A 33 -34.21 3.20 -13.20
C PRO A 33 -33.30 3.71 -14.34
N ALA A 34 -32.65 2.76 -15.01
CA ALA A 34 -31.79 2.98 -16.16
C ALA A 34 -32.54 3.75 -17.27
N ARG A 35 -32.18 5.02 -17.49
CA ARG A 35 -32.62 5.79 -18.65
C ARG A 35 -31.81 5.34 -19.86
N HIS A 36 -32.53 5.20 -20.99
CA HIS A 36 -32.07 4.74 -22.28
C HIS A 36 -30.64 5.18 -22.65
N LEU A 37 -29.76 4.20 -22.85
CA LEU A 37 -28.48 4.37 -23.53
C LEU A 37 -28.76 4.70 -25.00
N GLY A 38 -28.79 5.99 -25.30
CA GLY A 38 -28.61 6.50 -26.65
C GLY A 38 -27.27 6.03 -27.20
N ARG A 39 -27.29 5.60 -28.46
CA ARG A 39 -26.19 5.24 -29.37
C ARG A 39 -24.80 5.62 -28.83
N ALA A 40 -23.98 4.61 -28.52
CA ALA A 40 -22.57 4.77 -28.19
C ALA A 40 -21.87 5.61 -29.27
N GLY A 41 -21.60 6.89 -28.96
CA GLY A 41 -20.63 7.66 -29.70
C GLY A 41 -19.28 7.01 -29.47
N SER A 42 -18.61 6.61 -30.55
CA SER A 42 -17.26 6.04 -30.47
C SER A 42 -16.35 7.01 -29.74
N CYS A 43 -15.70 6.54 -28.67
CA CYS A 43 -14.60 7.28 -28.05
C CYS A 43 -13.60 7.67 -29.16
N PRO A 44 -13.25 8.96 -29.30
CA PRO A 44 -12.19 9.34 -30.22
C PRO A 44 -10.89 8.63 -29.79
N PRO A 45 -10.06 8.16 -30.74
CA PRO A 45 -8.78 7.58 -30.40
C PRO A 45 -7.95 8.62 -29.63
N PRO A 46 -7.20 8.22 -28.58
CA PRO A 46 -6.43 9.17 -27.80
C PRO A 46 -5.47 9.95 -28.71
N SER A 47 -5.49 11.28 -28.57
CA SER A 47 -4.66 12.17 -29.37
C SER A 47 -3.17 11.89 -29.11
N ARG A 48 -2.41 11.83 -30.20
CA ARG A 48 -1.00 11.36 -30.24
C ARG A 48 0.01 12.22 -29.49
N ASN A 49 -0.42 13.28 -28.80
CA ASN A 49 0.44 14.29 -28.15
C ASN A 49 0.03 14.62 -26.70
N SER A 50 -0.72 13.74 -26.02
CA SER A 50 -0.89 13.84 -24.56
C SER A 50 0.38 13.31 -23.91
N ALA A 51 1.06 14.08 -23.06
CA ALA A 51 2.11 13.52 -22.21
C ALA A 51 1.54 12.30 -21.49
N MET A 52 2.02 11.10 -21.82
CA MET A 52 1.48 9.87 -21.27
C MET A 52 1.71 9.91 -19.76
N THR A 53 0.63 10.04 -19.00
CA THR A 53 0.70 10.09 -17.54
C THR A 53 1.43 8.85 -17.02
N THR A 54 2.36 9.06 -16.09
CA THR A 54 3.07 7.98 -15.39
C THR A 54 2.30 7.53 -14.15
N THR A 55 1.33 8.32 -13.68
CA THR A 55 0.46 7.96 -12.56
C THR A 55 -0.54 6.89 -12.98
N TYR A 56 -0.40 5.67 -12.46
CA TYR A 56 -1.23 4.52 -12.81
C TYR A 56 -2.71 4.76 -12.55
N GLY A 57 -3.04 5.39 -11.40
CA GLY A 57 -4.42 5.70 -11.02
C GLY A 57 -5.13 6.74 -11.92
N HIS A 58 -4.40 7.41 -12.80
CA HIS A 58 -4.95 8.35 -13.79
C HIS A 58 -5.16 7.73 -15.17
N LEU A 59 -4.85 6.44 -15.33
CA LEU A 59 -5.11 5.69 -16.56
C LEU A 59 -6.51 5.07 -16.54
N THR A 60 -7.17 5.07 -17.69
CA THR A 60 -8.35 4.22 -17.90
C THR A 60 -7.93 2.75 -18.00
N TRP A 61 -8.85 1.83 -17.75
CA TRP A 61 -8.56 0.39 -17.88
C TRP A 61 -8.14 0.00 -19.31
N GLU A 62 -8.61 0.71 -20.34
CA GLU A 62 -8.20 0.51 -21.74
C GLU A 62 -6.76 0.97 -21.95
N GLN A 63 -6.37 2.12 -21.40
CA GLN A 63 -4.98 2.57 -21.43
C GLN A 63 -4.06 1.59 -20.69
N VAL A 64 -4.50 1.03 -19.56
CA VAL A 64 -3.74 -0.02 -18.86
C VAL A 64 -3.66 -1.28 -19.71
N ARG A 65 -4.74 -1.72 -20.38
CA ARG A 65 -4.74 -2.88 -21.30
C ARG A 65 -3.70 -2.69 -22.40
N ASP A 66 -3.66 -1.51 -23.02
CA ASP A 66 -2.83 -1.22 -24.18
C ASP A 66 -1.41 -0.74 -23.82
N ALA A 67 -1.13 -0.47 -22.54
CA ALA A 67 0.19 -0.07 -22.06
C ALA A 67 1.26 -1.17 -22.24
N ASP A 68 2.52 -0.75 -22.38
CA ASP A 68 3.65 -1.67 -22.33
C ASP A 68 3.78 -2.31 -20.94
N LYS A 69 3.69 -3.64 -20.89
CA LYS A 69 3.75 -4.46 -19.67
C LYS A 69 5.17 -4.72 -19.17
N ASP A 70 6.17 -4.27 -19.92
CA ASP A 70 7.59 -4.33 -19.54
C ASP A 70 8.05 -3.13 -18.74
N ARG A 71 7.21 -2.10 -18.65
CA ARG A 71 7.39 -0.96 -17.74
C ARG A 71 7.41 -1.43 -16.30
N VAL A 72 8.25 -0.78 -15.49
CA VAL A 72 8.32 -1.00 -14.05
C VAL A 72 7.14 -0.32 -13.38
N VAL A 73 6.37 -1.07 -12.60
CA VAL A 73 5.32 -0.51 -11.74
C VAL A 73 5.89 -0.31 -10.34
N ILE A 74 5.99 0.95 -9.90
CA ILE A 74 6.44 1.31 -8.55
C ILE A 74 5.22 1.34 -7.63
N LEU A 75 5.26 0.55 -6.56
CA LEU A 75 4.31 0.59 -5.46
C LEU A 75 5.04 1.10 -4.22
N ASN A 76 4.70 2.32 -3.79
CA ASN A 76 5.17 2.84 -2.52
C ASN A 76 4.38 2.20 -1.36
N VAL A 77 5.08 1.59 -0.41
CA VAL A 77 4.55 1.05 0.83
C VAL A 77 5.19 1.83 1.98
N SER A 78 4.37 2.61 2.68
CA SER A 78 4.75 3.53 3.75
C SER A 78 3.95 3.24 5.02
N ALA A 79 4.11 4.06 6.05
CA ALA A 79 3.29 4.04 7.25
C ALA A 79 2.71 5.44 7.54
N THR A 80 1.70 5.44 8.42
CA THR A 80 1.24 6.62 9.13
C THR A 80 1.79 6.51 10.55
N GLU A 81 2.91 7.16 10.82
CA GLU A 81 3.68 7.01 12.06
C GLU A 81 4.14 8.34 12.64
N ASP A 82 4.58 8.34 13.91
CA ASP A 82 5.14 9.54 14.51
C ASP A 82 6.56 9.79 13.99
N HIS A 83 6.86 11.07 13.79
CA HIS A 83 8.17 11.55 13.40
C HIS A 83 8.63 12.69 14.33
N GLY A 84 8.23 12.57 15.61
CA GLY A 84 8.39 13.62 16.62
C GLY A 84 7.48 14.84 16.41
N PRO A 85 7.63 15.89 17.23
CA PRO A 85 6.64 16.99 17.32
C PRO A 85 6.59 17.96 16.12
N HIS A 86 7.45 17.80 15.13
CA HIS A 86 7.71 18.79 14.09
C HIS A 86 7.40 18.30 12.67
N MET A 87 7.08 17.01 12.52
CA MET A 87 6.77 16.39 11.24
C MET A 87 5.35 15.81 11.25
N THR A 88 4.75 15.69 10.07
CA THR A 88 3.42 15.13 9.89
C THR A 88 3.47 13.62 9.87
N LEU A 89 2.34 12.97 10.20
CA LEU A 89 2.26 11.51 10.29
C LEU A 89 2.45 10.79 8.95
N ASP A 90 2.32 11.49 7.83
CA ASP A 90 2.39 10.97 6.46
C ASP A 90 3.76 11.21 5.80
N THR A 91 4.77 11.65 6.57
CA THR A 91 6.10 12.00 6.05
C THR A 91 6.67 10.90 5.16
N ASP A 92 6.58 9.64 5.59
CA ASP A 92 7.04 8.48 4.81
C ASP A 92 6.32 8.31 3.47
N THR A 93 5.04 8.65 3.41
CA THR A 93 4.26 8.59 2.17
C THR A 93 4.67 9.71 1.23
N VAL A 94 4.80 10.93 1.74
CA VAL A 94 5.20 12.12 0.98
C VAL A 94 6.59 11.94 0.38
N LEU A 95 7.56 11.51 1.18
CA LEU A 95 8.94 11.31 0.72
C LEU A 95 9.05 10.15 -0.28
N GLY A 96 8.41 9.02 0.00
CA GLY A 96 8.40 7.85 -0.90
C GLY A 96 7.77 8.18 -2.25
N MET A 97 6.65 8.90 -2.27
CA MET A 97 6.00 9.33 -3.50
C MET A 97 6.86 10.33 -4.28
N ALA A 98 7.48 11.30 -3.62
CA ALA A 98 8.37 12.26 -4.28
C ALA A 98 9.54 11.57 -5.01
N VAL A 99 10.12 10.51 -4.40
CA VAL A 99 11.15 9.68 -5.06
C VAL A 99 10.57 8.94 -6.27
N ALA A 100 9.42 8.26 -6.11
CA ALA A 100 8.79 7.51 -7.19
C ALA A 100 8.42 8.41 -8.39
N GLU A 101 7.86 9.58 -8.12
CA GLU A 101 7.51 10.58 -9.11
C GLU A 101 8.75 11.18 -9.79
N GLY A 102 9.82 11.43 -9.05
CA GLY A 102 11.11 11.85 -9.61
C GLY A 102 11.69 10.83 -10.59
N VAL A 103 11.63 9.54 -10.25
CA VAL A 103 12.02 8.44 -11.15
C VAL A 103 11.14 8.42 -12.40
N ALA A 104 9.83 8.57 -12.23
CA ALA A 104 8.89 8.59 -13.35
C ALA A 104 9.08 9.80 -14.27
N ALA A 105 9.44 10.97 -13.73
CA ALA A 105 9.78 12.16 -14.49
C ALA A 105 11.07 11.96 -15.30
N ALA A 106 12.07 11.27 -14.74
CA ALA A 106 13.32 10.96 -15.43
C ALA A 106 13.16 9.86 -16.50
N ALA A 107 12.21 8.94 -16.33
CA ALA A 107 11.98 7.80 -17.23
C ALA A 107 10.48 7.61 -17.57
N PRO A 108 9.83 8.59 -18.24
CA PRO A 108 8.37 8.63 -18.39
C PRO A 108 7.77 7.58 -19.32
N ASN A 109 8.61 6.84 -20.06
CA ASN A 109 8.19 5.72 -20.91
C ASN A 109 8.49 4.36 -20.29
N GLU A 110 9.18 4.31 -19.14
CA GLU A 110 9.64 3.07 -18.53
C GLU A 110 8.91 2.74 -17.23
N VAL A 111 8.25 3.73 -16.59
CA VAL A 111 7.76 3.58 -15.22
C VAL A 111 6.32 4.02 -15.05
N PHE A 112 5.51 3.24 -14.33
CA PHE A 112 4.25 3.69 -13.76
C PHE A 112 4.35 3.79 -12.24
N VAL A 113 3.71 4.80 -11.66
CA VAL A 113 3.63 4.99 -10.20
C VAL A 113 2.21 4.67 -9.74
N MET A 114 2.08 3.68 -8.86
CA MET A 114 0.82 3.29 -8.24
C MET A 114 0.38 4.32 -7.18
N PRO A 115 -0.92 4.38 -6.86
CA PRO A 115 -1.35 4.95 -5.59
C PRO A 115 -0.57 4.29 -4.42
N PRO A 116 -0.15 5.05 -3.41
CA PRO A 116 0.63 4.51 -2.30
C PRO A 116 -0.23 3.60 -1.41
N VAL A 117 0.44 2.75 -0.64
CA VAL A 117 -0.10 2.08 0.54
C VAL A 117 0.37 2.88 1.76
N PRO A 118 -0.45 3.76 2.35
CA PRO A 118 -0.02 4.71 3.40
C PRO A 118 -0.07 4.11 4.82
N TYR A 119 -0.44 2.84 4.95
CA TYR A 119 -0.53 2.14 6.24
C TYR A 119 0.38 0.92 6.19
N GLY A 120 1.25 0.83 7.20
CA GLY A 120 2.29 -0.18 7.27
C GLY A 120 2.23 -0.97 8.57
N PHE A 121 3.21 -1.85 8.72
CA PHE A 121 3.62 -2.28 10.04
C PHE A 121 4.28 -1.07 10.71
N ASN A 122 4.09 -0.88 12.02
CA ASN A 122 4.75 0.12 12.87
C ASN A 122 4.43 -0.13 14.35
N GLU A 123 4.44 -1.40 14.77
CA GLU A 123 4.03 -1.80 16.12
C GLU A 123 4.83 -1.08 17.23
N HIS A 124 6.10 -0.77 16.97
CA HIS A 124 6.97 -0.07 17.92
C HIS A 124 6.51 1.37 18.21
N HIS A 125 5.69 1.96 17.34
CA HIS A 125 5.20 3.34 17.41
C HIS A 125 3.71 3.40 17.79
N LYS A 126 3.04 2.26 18.03
CA LYS A 126 1.58 2.18 18.20
C LYS A 126 1.00 3.00 19.36
N ASP A 127 1.83 3.32 20.35
CA ASP A 127 1.40 4.06 21.54
C ASP A 127 1.39 5.58 21.32
N PHE A 128 1.91 6.07 20.19
CA PHE A 128 1.81 7.48 19.81
C PHE A 128 0.42 7.78 19.21
N PRO A 129 -0.27 8.85 19.66
CA PRO A 129 -1.56 9.22 19.11
C PRO A 129 -1.50 9.52 17.61
N GLY A 130 -2.39 8.89 16.83
CA GLY A 130 -2.51 9.08 15.38
C GLY A 130 -1.79 8.03 14.54
N VAL A 131 -0.93 7.21 15.14
CA VAL A 131 -0.28 6.08 14.46
C VAL A 131 -1.32 5.03 14.05
N ILE A 132 -1.28 4.60 12.79
CA ILE A 132 -2.12 3.52 12.27
C ILE A 132 -1.22 2.35 11.91
N TRP A 133 -1.40 1.23 12.60
CA TRP A 133 -0.59 0.02 12.42
C TRP A 133 -1.40 -1.14 11.85
N ILE A 134 -0.76 -1.87 10.95
CA ILE A 134 -1.29 -3.08 10.32
C ILE A 134 -0.46 -4.28 10.78
N GLN A 135 -1.14 -5.39 11.08
CA GLN A 135 -0.46 -6.64 11.41
C GLN A 135 0.40 -7.12 10.23
N PRO A 136 1.60 -7.68 10.47
CA PRO A 136 2.50 -8.12 9.40
C PRO A 136 1.82 -9.04 8.39
N GLU A 137 1.02 -10.00 8.86
CA GLU A 137 0.34 -10.98 8.02
C GLU A 137 -0.68 -10.31 7.09
N THR A 138 -1.41 -9.33 7.60
CA THR A 138 -2.38 -8.55 6.83
C THR A 138 -1.69 -7.68 5.79
N LEU A 139 -0.60 -7.01 6.15
CA LEU A 139 0.16 -6.18 5.20
C LEU A 139 0.76 -7.03 4.08
N ILE A 140 1.37 -8.17 4.42
CA ILE A 140 1.94 -9.10 3.43
C ILE A 140 0.84 -9.61 2.50
N ALA A 141 -0.30 -10.03 3.04
CA ALA A 141 -1.42 -10.51 2.22
C ALA A 141 -1.93 -9.41 1.27
N PHE A 142 -2.14 -8.20 1.79
CA PHE A 142 -2.62 -7.05 1.02
C PHE A 142 -1.67 -6.67 -0.13
N VAL A 143 -0.37 -6.48 0.17
CA VAL A 143 0.64 -6.18 -0.87
C VAL A 143 0.78 -7.35 -1.85
N THR A 144 0.68 -8.59 -1.38
CA THR A 144 0.70 -9.77 -2.25
C THR A 144 -0.47 -9.76 -3.23
N ASP A 145 -1.67 -9.40 -2.80
CA ASP A 145 -2.83 -9.34 -3.67
C ASP A 145 -2.70 -8.22 -4.70
N ILE A 146 -2.18 -7.04 -4.32
CA ILE A 146 -1.86 -5.97 -5.29
C ILE A 146 -0.88 -6.47 -6.35
N THR A 147 0.22 -7.09 -5.95
CA THR A 147 1.25 -7.56 -6.89
C THR A 147 0.75 -8.71 -7.78
N LYS A 148 -0.08 -9.61 -7.26
CA LYS A 148 -0.74 -10.66 -8.04
C LYS A 148 -1.72 -10.06 -9.06
N SER A 149 -2.49 -9.04 -8.69
CA SER A 149 -3.39 -8.35 -9.62
C SER A 149 -2.61 -7.70 -10.76
N LEU A 150 -1.49 -7.01 -10.47
CA LEU A 150 -0.61 -6.45 -11.49
C LEU A 150 -0.05 -7.54 -12.43
N ALA A 151 0.43 -8.65 -11.84
CA ALA A 151 0.95 -9.79 -12.61
C ALA A 151 -0.14 -10.46 -13.47
N HIS A 152 -1.36 -10.58 -12.96
CA HIS A 152 -2.51 -11.09 -13.71
C HIS A 152 -2.80 -10.23 -14.95
N HIS A 153 -2.59 -8.91 -14.87
CA HIS A 153 -2.72 -8.00 -16.01
C HIS A 153 -1.47 -7.92 -16.90
N GLY A 154 -0.48 -8.77 -16.66
CA GLY A 154 0.69 -8.95 -17.52
C GLY A 154 1.93 -8.16 -17.11
N PHE A 155 1.87 -7.28 -16.09
CA PHE A 155 3.04 -6.55 -15.64
C PHE A 155 4.08 -7.50 -15.02
N ARG A 156 5.33 -7.39 -15.47
CA ARG A 156 6.40 -8.35 -15.10
C ARG A 156 7.43 -7.76 -14.14
N ARG A 157 7.45 -6.44 -14.00
CA ARG A 157 8.43 -5.70 -13.21
C ARG A 157 7.68 -4.84 -12.21
N ILE A 158 7.73 -5.24 -10.94
CA ILE A 158 7.10 -4.51 -9.84
C ILE A 158 8.18 -4.16 -8.83
N LEU A 159 8.33 -2.87 -8.56
CA LEU A 159 9.25 -2.35 -7.55
C LEU A 159 8.43 -1.97 -6.32
N LEU A 160 8.68 -2.65 -5.21
CA LEU A 160 8.18 -2.24 -3.90
C LEU A 160 9.15 -1.19 -3.34
N LEU A 161 8.72 0.06 -3.31
CA LEU A 161 9.45 1.15 -2.68
C LEU A 161 9.02 1.22 -1.21
N ASN A 162 9.98 1.18 -0.29
CA ASN A 162 9.73 1.28 1.13
C ASN A 162 9.94 2.72 1.58
N GLY A 163 8.89 3.37 2.07
CA GLY A 163 8.97 4.75 2.58
C GLY A 163 9.36 4.86 4.05
N THR A 164 9.44 3.73 4.78
CA THR A 164 9.68 3.71 6.23
C THR A 164 11.03 3.07 6.58
N ASP A 165 11.54 3.32 7.79
CA ASP A 165 12.74 2.67 8.32
C ASP A 165 12.54 1.17 8.62
N GLN A 166 11.29 0.72 8.62
CA GLN A 166 10.94 -0.65 8.94
C GLN A 166 11.30 -1.59 7.81
N ARG A 167 11.83 -2.75 8.18
CA ARG A 167 12.22 -3.75 7.20
C ARG A 167 10.98 -4.35 6.51
N THR A 168 10.71 -3.87 5.31
CA THR A 168 9.97 -4.58 4.25
C THR A 168 10.53 -5.98 3.94
N ALA A 169 11.65 -6.39 4.56
CA ALA A 169 12.14 -7.77 4.57
C ALA A 169 11.12 -8.82 5.07
N GLN A 170 10.02 -8.39 5.69
CA GLN A 170 8.84 -9.21 5.99
C GLN A 170 8.11 -9.67 4.69
N ILE A 171 8.18 -8.89 3.60
CA ILE A 171 7.67 -9.21 2.25
C ILE A 171 8.70 -10.05 1.47
N ARG A 172 9.56 -10.82 2.15
CA ARG A 172 10.30 -11.88 1.47
C ARG A 172 9.36 -13.05 1.30
N ASN A 173 8.86 -13.22 0.07
CA ASN A 173 8.12 -14.39 -0.38
C ASN A 173 8.82 -15.66 0.14
N ARG A 174 8.34 -16.23 1.25
CA ARG A 174 8.77 -17.54 1.73
C ARG A 174 8.20 -18.53 0.73
N ARG A 175 8.89 -18.72 -0.41
CA ARG A 175 8.78 -19.97 -1.15
C ARG A 175 8.97 -21.06 -0.12
N HIS A 176 7.93 -21.86 0.12
CA HIS A 176 8.02 -23.09 0.87
C HIS A 176 9.20 -23.89 0.31
N ARG A 177 10.33 -23.88 1.02
CA ARG A 177 11.35 -24.91 0.86
C ARG A 177 10.78 -26.10 1.62
N PRO A 178 10.33 -27.19 0.97
CA PRO A 178 10.07 -28.41 1.71
C PRO A 178 11.35 -28.74 2.48
N ARG A 179 11.26 -28.87 3.80
CA ARG A 179 12.34 -29.39 4.63
C ARG A 179 12.53 -30.86 4.25
N GLY A 180 13.28 -31.09 3.18
CA GLY A 180 13.86 -32.38 2.86
C GLY A 180 14.82 -32.73 3.98
N ARG A 181 14.38 -33.63 4.87
CA ARG A 181 15.20 -34.24 5.91
C ARG A 181 16.28 -35.07 5.22
N VAL A 182 17.45 -34.49 4.98
CA VAL A 182 18.65 -35.27 4.70
C VAL A 182 19.06 -35.92 6.02
N ARG A 183 18.85 -37.24 6.11
CA ARG A 183 19.49 -38.06 7.15
C ARG A 183 21.00 -37.86 6.99
N GLY A 184 21.65 -37.32 8.02
CA GLY A 184 23.10 -37.30 8.10
C GLY A 184 23.61 -38.74 8.06
N GLY A 185 24.35 -39.07 7.00
CA GLY A 185 25.25 -40.20 6.99
C GLY A 185 26.63 -39.67 7.35
N ASP A 186 27.18 -40.16 8.45
CA ASP A 186 28.58 -39.97 8.82
C ASP A 186 29.49 -40.44 7.67
N VAL A 187 30.33 -39.53 7.19
CA VAL A 187 31.53 -39.90 6.42
C VAL A 187 32.71 -39.24 7.11
N SER A 188 33.30 -39.98 8.05
CA SER A 188 34.64 -39.71 8.56
C SER A 188 35.63 -39.81 7.42
N ALA A 189 36.24 -38.69 7.04
CA ALA A 189 37.40 -38.67 6.15
C ALA A 189 38.68 -38.97 6.96
N PRO A 190 39.56 -39.90 6.52
CA PRO A 190 40.85 -40.09 7.15
C PRO A 190 41.84 -38.99 6.74
N ALA A 191 42.59 -38.49 7.73
CA ALA A 191 43.64 -37.48 7.57
C ALA A 191 44.84 -38.02 6.74
N PRO A 192 45.55 -37.15 5.99
CA PRO A 192 46.72 -37.56 5.22
C PRO A 192 47.90 -37.86 6.16
N ARG A 193 48.53 -39.03 6.00
CA ARG A 193 49.82 -39.32 6.61
C ARG A 193 50.93 -38.73 5.75
N THR A 194 51.69 -37.79 6.32
CA THR A 194 53.01 -37.39 5.86
C THR A 194 54.04 -37.91 6.87
N GLY A 195 55.03 -38.67 6.42
CA GLY A 195 56.19 -39.09 7.23
C GLY A 195 56.02 -40.40 7.97
#